data_AF-A0A955H0X9-F1
#
_entry.id   AF-A0A955H0X9-F1
#
_cell.length_a   1.000
_cell.length_b   1.000
_cell.length_c   1.000
_cell.angle_alpha   90.00
_cell.angle_beta   90.00
_cell.angle_gamma   90.00
#
_symmetry.space_group_name_H-M   'P 1'
#
loop_
_entity.id
_entity.type
_entity.pdbx_description
1 polymer ?
#
loop_
_entity_poly.entity_id
_entity_poly.type
_entity_poly.pdbx_seq_one_letter_code
_entity_poly.pdbx_strand_id
1 'polypeptide(L)'
;MLRHARLFKLLILDMLIIEFGPLLVFFALYHFLCSFGKAALGLAGTTLVTLYISKLVNQRIPWFVVISGGITAGSAILSYWFKTPDILIFTDTVFYFLFAGLLASGVFHKRQVFATFFSHVFCISEAGWKILERRFLGIFIAAGIANELVRHLGSVHDWVVFKQWLVVVFLLFGFYQLRVTSSHRTEEADRFGLRSQEFRERIVIEVDDKTHPHSKCD
;
A
#
# COMPACT_ATOMS: atom_id res chain seq x y z
N MET A 1 14.57 22.12 -8.95
CA MET A 1 13.85 21.97 -7.65
C MET A 1 12.31 22.08 -7.76
N LEU A 2 11.72 23.18 -8.25
CA LEU A 2 10.24 23.38 -8.26
C LEU A 2 9.42 22.36 -9.09
N ARG A 3 10.00 21.82 -10.17
CA ARG A 3 9.36 20.80 -11.03
C ARG A 3 9.36 19.41 -10.37
N HIS A 4 10.40 19.11 -9.59
CA HIS A 4 10.59 17.83 -8.91
C HIS A 4 9.68 17.71 -7.68
N ALA A 5 9.52 18.79 -6.90
CA ALA A 5 8.55 18.83 -5.81
C ALA A 5 7.09 18.69 -6.29
N ARG A 6 6.78 19.17 -7.50
CA ARG A 6 5.46 19.03 -8.14
C ARG A 6 5.18 17.59 -8.60
N LEU A 7 6.14 16.96 -9.27
CA LEU A 7 6.05 15.56 -9.70
C LEU A 7 5.94 14.59 -8.51
N PHE A 8 6.72 14.82 -7.47
CA PHE A 8 6.66 14.04 -6.23
C PHE A 8 5.30 14.18 -5.52
N LYS A 9 4.76 15.41 -5.44
CA LYS A 9 3.41 15.65 -4.90
C LYS A 9 2.33 14.95 -5.70
N LEU A 10 2.41 14.99 -7.03
CA LEU A 10 1.43 14.34 -7.90
C LEU A 10 1.47 12.82 -7.73
N LEU A 11 2.66 12.22 -7.69
CA LEU A 11 2.80 10.76 -7.58
C LEU A 11 2.32 10.19 -6.24
N ILE A 12 2.60 10.86 -5.12
CA ILE A 12 2.09 10.46 -3.80
C ILE A 12 0.59 10.69 -3.69
N LEU A 13 0.09 11.82 -4.22
CA LEU A 13 -1.34 12.12 -4.23
C LEU A 13 -2.11 11.08 -5.04
N ASP A 14 -1.59 10.69 -6.21
CA ASP A 14 -2.19 9.66 -7.05
C ASP A 14 -2.22 8.31 -6.34
N MET A 15 -1.14 7.89 -5.68
CA MET A 15 -1.15 6.64 -4.89
C MET A 15 -2.17 6.68 -3.74
N LEU A 16 -2.23 7.80 -3.00
CA LEU A 16 -3.19 7.95 -1.90
C LEU A 16 -4.63 7.91 -2.40
N ILE A 17 -4.92 8.57 -3.52
CA ILE A 17 -6.25 8.54 -4.14
C ILE A 17 -6.58 7.13 -4.62
N ILE A 18 -5.62 6.41 -5.19
CA ILE A 18 -5.83 5.06 -5.69
C ILE A 18 -6.12 4.07 -4.55
N GLU A 19 -5.36 4.14 -3.45
CA GLU A 19 -5.53 3.21 -2.33
C GLU A 19 -6.69 3.57 -1.40
N PHE A 20 -6.89 4.85 -1.07
CA PHE A 20 -7.90 5.28 -0.11
C PHE A 20 -9.20 5.77 -0.74
N GLY A 21 -9.20 6.12 -2.03
CA GLY A 21 -10.38 6.62 -2.74
C GLY A 21 -11.58 5.66 -2.68
N PRO A 22 -11.43 4.38 -3.05
CA PRO A 22 -12.53 3.41 -2.96
C PRO A 22 -13.09 3.25 -1.54
N LEU A 23 -12.22 3.28 -0.52
CA LEU A 23 -12.61 3.22 0.89
C LEU A 23 -13.44 4.45 1.31
N LEU A 24 -13.02 5.65 0.89
CA LEU A 24 -13.78 6.87 1.17
C LEU A 24 -15.17 6.83 0.53
N VAL A 25 -15.26 6.35 -0.72
CA VAL A 25 -16.56 6.17 -1.38
C VAL A 25 -17.41 5.12 -0.66
N PHE A 26 -16.82 4.01 -0.20
CA PHE A 26 -17.53 3.02 0.61
C PHE A 26 -18.14 3.64 1.86
N PHE A 27 -17.36 4.40 2.65
CA PHE A 27 -17.86 5.04 3.87
C PHE A 27 -18.95 6.07 3.58
N ALA A 28 -18.77 6.89 2.53
CA ALA A 28 -19.78 7.86 2.11
C ALA A 28 -21.09 7.16 1.69
N LEU A 29 -21.00 6.13 0.85
CA LEU A 29 -22.18 5.36 0.42
C LEU A 29 -22.85 4.65 1.58
N TYR A 30 -22.10 4.12 2.55
CA TYR A 30 -22.67 3.52 3.74
C TYR A 30 -23.45 4.56 4.56
N HIS A 31 -22.88 5.75 4.73
CA HIS A 31 -23.54 6.86 5.44
C HIS A 31 -24.82 7.35 4.75
N PHE A 32 -24.80 7.52 3.43
CA PHE A 32 -25.95 8.07 2.69
C PHE A 32 -27.02 7.03 2.36
N LEU A 33 -26.63 5.79 2.06
CA LEU A 33 -27.56 4.75 1.63
C LEU A 33 -28.08 3.88 2.77
N CYS A 34 -27.48 3.99 3.97
CA CYS A 34 -27.79 3.16 5.15
C CYS A 34 -27.82 1.66 4.85
N SER A 35 -27.06 1.20 3.85
CA SER A 35 -27.09 -0.16 3.33
C SER A 35 -25.68 -0.66 3.06
N PHE A 36 -25.26 -1.66 3.84
CA PHE A 36 -23.94 -2.28 3.68
C PHE A 36 -23.76 -2.88 2.29
N GLY A 37 -24.75 -3.63 1.79
CA GLY A 37 -24.64 -4.28 0.47
C GLY A 37 -24.42 -3.27 -0.67
N LYS A 38 -25.18 -2.16 -0.68
CA LYS A 38 -25.00 -1.12 -1.71
C LYS A 38 -23.65 -0.42 -1.58
N ALA A 39 -23.21 -0.15 -0.35
CA ALA A 39 -21.90 0.43 -0.09
C ALA A 39 -20.77 -0.52 -0.56
N ALA A 40 -20.86 -1.82 -0.24
CA ALA A 40 -19.91 -2.83 -0.69
C ALA A 40 -19.85 -2.95 -2.22
N LEU A 41 -20.99 -2.89 -2.90
CA LEU A 41 -21.00 -2.86 -4.37
C LEU A 41 -20.33 -1.59 -4.91
N GLY A 42 -20.55 -0.45 -4.27
CA GLY A 42 -19.84 0.79 -4.57
C GLY A 42 -18.33 0.71 -4.34
N LEU A 43 -17.88 0.05 -3.27
CA LEU A 43 -16.46 -0.25 -3.02
C LEU A 43 -15.86 -1.07 -4.15
N ALA A 44 -16.53 -2.14 -4.56
CA ALA A 44 -16.07 -2.97 -5.69
C ALA A 44 -15.99 -2.17 -6.99
N GLY A 45 -17.07 -1.44 -7.33
CA GLY A 45 -17.12 -0.63 -8.55
C GLY A 45 -16.02 0.43 -8.59
N THR A 46 -15.86 1.18 -7.51
CA THR A 46 -14.79 2.20 -7.41
C THR A 46 -13.40 1.61 -7.42
N THR A 47 -13.17 0.47 -6.74
CA THR A 47 -11.87 -0.22 -6.79
C THR A 47 -11.52 -0.65 -8.21
N LEU A 48 -12.46 -1.24 -8.94
CA LEU A 48 -12.25 -1.67 -10.33
C LEU A 48 -12.00 -0.49 -11.26
N VAL A 49 -12.78 0.59 -11.13
CA VAL A 49 -12.60 1.83 -11.91
C VAL A 49 -11.24 2.45 -11.62
N THR A 50 -10.86 2.56 -10.35
CA THR A 50 -9.57 3.10 -9.94
C THR A 50 -8.41 2.26 -10.47
N LEU A 51 -8.47 0.94 -10.38
CA LEU A 51 -7.44 0.05 -10.94
C LEU A 51 -7.37 0.17 -12.46
N TYR A 52 -8.51 0.31 -13.14
CA TYR A 52 -8.58 0.49 -14.58
C TYR A 52 -7.96 1.81 -15.02
N ILE A 53 -8.36 2.93 -14.39
CA ILE A 53 -7.77 4.26 -14.65
C ILE A 53 -6.27 4.24 -14.35
N SER A 54 -5.87 3.64 -13.22
CA SER A 54 -4.46 3.52 -12.86
C SER A 54 -3.67 2.74 -13.91
N LYS A 55 -4.26 1.74 -14.59
CA LYS A 55 -3.59 1.01 -15.66
C LYS A 55 -3.37 1.86 -16.91
N LEU A 56 -4.31 2.75 -17.21
CA LEU A 56 -4.23 3.66 -18.35
C LEU A 56 -3.24 4.80 -18.10
N VAL A 57 -3.22 5.34 -16.88
CA VAL A 57 -2.36 6.47 -16.49
C VAL A 57 -0.95 6.00 -16.13
N ASN A 58 -0.84 4.96 -15.30
CA ASN A 58 0.42 4.43 -14.80
C ASN A 58 0.69 3.07 -15.46
N GLN A 59 1.64 3.00 -16.39
CA GLN A 59 2.02 1.75 -17.07
C GLN A 59 2.52 0.64 -16.12
N ARG A 60 2.79 0.95 -14.86
CA ARG A 60 3.17 -0.01 -13.82
C ARG A 60 2.38 0.23 -12.55
N ILE A 61 1.42 -0.65 -12.27
CA ILE A 61 0.72 -0.70 -10.98
C ILE A 61 1.52 -1.64 -10.06
N PRO A 62 1.79 -1.28 -8.80
CA PRO A 62 2.36 -2.22 -7.84
C PRO A 62 1.48 -3.46 -7.71
N TRP A 63 2.07 -4.65 -7.88
CA TRP A 63 1.34 -5.92 -7.81
C TRP A 63 0.55 -6.09 -6.51
N PHE A 64 1.07 -5.55 -5.41
CA PHE A 64 0.39 -5.53 -4.12
C PHE A 64 -0.99 -4.84 -4.19
N VAL A 65 -1.10 -3.69 -4.87
CA VAL A 65 -2.35 -2.93 -5.03
C VAL A 65 -3.35 -3.70 -5.88
N VAL A 66 -2.89 -4.36 -6.94
CA VAL A 66 -3.75 -5.19 -7.80
C VAL A 66 -4.31 -6.39 -7.04
N ILE A 67 -3.47 -7.10 -6.28
CA ILE A 67 -3.89 -8.28 -5.52
C ILE A 67 -4.85 -7.89 -4.39
N SER A 68 -4.46 -6.92 -3.56
CA SER A 68 -5.30 -6.46 -2.43
C SER A 68 -6.61 -5.83 -2.89
N GLY A 69 -6.57 -4.98 -3.93
CA GLY A 69 -7.76 -4.40 -4.55
C GLY A 69 -8.65 -5.46 -5.19
N GLY A 70 -8.08 -6.46 -5.86
CA GLY A 70 -8.82 -7.58 -6.44
C GLY A 70 -9.55 -8.41 -5.40
N ILE A 71 -8.87 -8.76 -4.30
CA ILE A 71 -9.47 -9.47 -3.16
C ILE A 71 -10.59 -8.64 -2.53
N THR A 72 -10.38 -7.34 -2.35
CA THR A 72 -11.36 -6.40 -1.78
C THR A 72 -12.60 -6.27 -2.68
N ALA A 73 -12.41 -6.06 -3.98
CA ALA A 73 -13.51 -5.96 -4.92
C ALA A 73 -14.28 -7.28 -5.03
N GLY A 74 -13.57 -8.41 -5.11
CA GLY A 74 -14.17 -9.74 -5.17
C GLY A 74 -15.00 -10.06 -3.92
N SER A 75 -14.46 -9.83 -2.74
CA SER A 75 -15.16 -10.05 -1.47
C SER A 75 -16.35 -9.10 -1.28
N ALA A 76 -16.26 -7.86 -1.75
CA ALA A 76 -17.36 -6.91 -1.68
C ALA A 76 -18.52 -7.27 -2.63
N ILE A 77 -18.21 -7.75 -3.85
CA ILE A 77 -19.22 -8.32 -4.77
C ILE A 77 -19.87 -9.55 -4.14
N LEU A 78 -19.05 -10.45 -3.58
CA LEU A 78 -19.52 -11.69 -2.97
C LEU A 78 -20.43 -11.42 -1.76
N SER A 79 -20.04 -10.45 -0.93
CA SER A 79 -20.81 -9.97 0.22
C SER A 79 -22.17 -9.41 -0.20
N TYR A 80 -22.22 -8.64 -1.30
CA TYR A 80 -23.48 -8.17 -1.87
C TYR A 80 -24.35 -9.32 -2.39
N TRP A 81 -23.75 -10.27 -3.14
CA TRP A 81 -24.48 -11.36 -3.79
C TRP A 81 -25.09 -12.33 -2.77
N PHE A 82 -24.34 -12.71 -1.74
CA PHE A 82 -24.82 -13.56 -0.65
C PHE A 82 -25.60 -12.81 0.43
N LYS A 83 -25.70 -11.47 0.31
CA LYS A 83 -26.35 -10.60 1.31
C LYS A 83 -25.78 -10.75 2.72
N THR A 84 -24.48 -11.06 2.81
CA THR A 84 -23.80 -11.34 4.08
C THR A 84 -22.58 -10.43 4.22
N PRO A 85 -22.60 -9.46 5.17
CA PRO A 85 -21.49 -8.52 5.39
C PRO A 85 -20.22 -9.23 5.87
N ASP A 86 -20.37 -10.35 6.57
CA ASP A 86 -19.27 -11.14 7.14
C ASP A 86 -18.23 -11.59 6.10
N ILE A 87 -18.62 -11.78 4.83
CA ILE A 87 -17.68 -12.17 3.77
C ILE A 87 -16.59 -11.10 3.56
N LEU A 88 -16.98 -9.82 3.46
CA LEU A 88 -16.02 -8.72 3.30
C LEU A 88 -15.16 -8.56 4.57
N ILE A 89 -15.82 -8.62 5.73
CA ILE A 89 -15.19 -8.44 7.05
C ILE A 89 -14.16 -9.53 7.35
N PHE A 90 -14.51 -10.80 7.10
CA PHE A 90 -13.64 -11.95 7.34
C PHE A 90 -12.50 -12.02 6.31
N THR A 91 -12.73 -11.57 5.07
CA THR A 91 -11.68 -11.49 4.06
C THR A 91 -10.54 -10.59 4.52
N ASP A 92 -10.84 -9.47 5.20
CA ASP A 92 -9.82 -8.60 5.80
C ASP A 92 -9.00 -9.32 6.88
N THR A 93 -9.63 -10.10 7.75
CA THR A 93 -8.93 -10.94 8.75
C THR A 93 -7.93 -11.87 8.07
N VAL A 94 -8.40 -12.60 7.06
CA VAL A 94 -7.57 -13.54 6.30
C VAL A 94 -6.39 -12.80 5.68
N PHE A 95 -6.63 -11.63 5.08
CA PHE A 95 -5.56 -10.82 4.50
C PHE A 95 -4.52 -10.38 5.55
N TYR A 96 -4.95 -9.87 6.70
CA TYR A 96 -4.05 -9.44 7.78
C TYR A 96 -3.18 -10.58 8.30
N PHE A 97 -3.77 -11.74 8.58
CA PHE A 97 -3.01 -12.89 9.08
C PHE A 97 -2.15 -13.56 8.01
N LEU A 98 -2.57 -13.58 6.75
CA LEU A 98 -1.73 -14.04 5.64
C LEU A 98 -0.49 -13.17 5.48
N PHE A 99 -0.65 -11.84 5.50
CA PHE A 99 0.49 -10.92 5.46
C PHE A 99 1.37 -11.04 6.69
N ALA A 100 0.79 -11.17 7.88
CA ALA A 100 1.55 -11.43 9.10
C ALA A 100 2.36 -12.74 9.00
N GLY A 101 1.74 -13.83 8.54
CA GLY A 101 2.42 -15.12 8.34
C GLY A 101 3.55 -15.02 7.32
N LEU A 102 3.33 -14.31 6.21
CA LEU A 102 4.33 -14.07 5.18
C LEU A 102 5.53 -13.27 5.73
N LEU A 103 5.28 -12.19 6.48
CA LEU A 103 6.35 -11.40 7.10
C LEU A 103 7.06 -12.17 8.22
N ALA A 104 6.34 -12.96 9.02
CA ALA A 104 6.94 -13.83 10.01
C ALA A 104 7.89 -14.84 9.37
N SER A 105 7.50 -15.42 8.22
CA SER A 105 8.36 -16.34 7.46
C SER A 105 9.68 -15.68 7.02
N GLY A 106 9.64 -14.39 6.66
CA GLY A 106 10.84 -13.60 6.33
C GLY A 106 11.78 -13.45 7.51
N VAL A 107 11.24 -13.15 8.69
CA VAL A 107 11.99 -13.06 9.95
C VAL A 107 12.71 -14.38 10.27
N PHE A 108 12.03 -15.53 10.12
CA PHE A 108 12.63 -16.84 10.38
C PHE A 108 13.71 -17.22 9.37
N HIS A 109 13.51 -16.93 8.09
CA HIS A 109 14.47 -17.26 7.03
C HIS A 109 15.57 -16.21 6.83
N LYS A 110 15.61 -15.17 7.68
CA LYS A 110 16.51 -14.01 7.57
C LYS A 110 16.44 -13.32 6.19
N ARG A 111 15.31 -13.47 5.48
CA ARG A 111 15.05 -12.84 4.17
C ARG A 111 14.06 -11.71 4.37
N GLN A 112 14.34 -10.55 3.78
CA GLN A 112 13.42 -9.41 3.90
C GLN A 112 12.33 -9.53 2.82
N VAL A 113 11.26 -10.24 3.13
CA VAL A 113 10.11 -10.41 2.22
C VAL A 113 9.48 -9.05 1.92
N PHE A 114 9.48 -8.15 2.91
CA PHE A 114 8.99 -6.79 2.71
C PHE A 114 9.83 -6.03 1.67
N ALA A 115 11.14 -6.27 1.61
CA ALA A 115 12.02 -5.67 0.62
C ALA A 115 11.70 -6.14 -0.80
N THR A 116 11.22 -7.38 -1.00
CA THR A 116 10.83 -7.87 -2.32
C THR A 116 9.70 -7.04 -2.93
N PHE A 117 8.72 -6.63 -2.12
CA PHE A 117 7.61 -5.81 -2.60
C PHE A 117 8.01 -4.35 -2.82
N PHE A 118 8.85 -3.79 -1.94
CA PHE A 118 9.07 -2.33 -1.88
C PHE A 118 10.49 -1.86 -2.24
N SER A 119 11.40 -2.75 -2.65
CA SER A 119 12.78 -2.40 -3.08
C SER A 119 12.86 -1.47 -4.29
N HIS A 120 11.80 -1.44 -5.10
CA HIS A 120 11.67 -0.51 -6.22
C HIS A 120 11.36 0.93 -5.75
N VAL A 121 10.78 1.09 -4.56
CA VAL A 121 10.38 2.38 -3.97
C VAL A 121 11.43 2.89 -3.00
N PHE A 122 11.92 2.04 -2.09
CA PHE A 122 12.87 2.42 -1.05
C PHE A 122 14.27 1.90 -1.32
N CYS A 123 15.26 2.71 -0.99
CA CYS A 123 16.67 2.32 -0.98
C CYS A 123 17.21 2.54 0.44
N ILE A 124 17.15 1.48 1.25
CA ILE A 124 17.51 1.48 2.67
C ILE A 124 18.37 0.26 2.99
N SER A 125 19.13 0.35 4.08
CA SER A 125 20.00 -0.73 4.55
C SER A 125 19.21 -1.97 4.99
N GLU A 126 19.89 -3.12 5.04
CA GLU A 126 19.32 -4.39 5.51
C GLU A 126 18.74 -4.27 6.93
N ALA A 127 19.39 -3.49 7.80
CA ALA A 127 18.91 -3.20 9.15
C ALA A 127 17.58 -2.43 9.12
N GLY A 128 17.45 -1.45 8.23
CA GLY A 128 16.20 -0.71 8.03
C GLY A 128 15.05 -1.61 7.58
N TRP A 129 15.31 -2.51 6.62
CA TRP A 129 14.33 -3.49 6.17
C TRP A 129 13.88 -4.44 7.29
N LYS A 130 14.81 -4.94 8.11
CA LYS A 130 14.48 -5.80 9.27
C LYS A 130 13.63 -5.08 10.32
N ILE A 131 13.79 -3.77 10.49
CA ILE A 131 12.98 -2.97 11.42
C ILE A 131 11.58 -2.79 10.85
N LEU A 132 11.46 -2.41 9.56
CA LEU A 132 10.16 -2.25 8.91
C LEU A 132 9.37 -3.55 8.93
N GLU A 133 9.99 -4.67 8.53
CA GLU A 133 9.33 -5.97 8.50
C GLU A 133 8.76 -6.38 9.86
N ARG A 134 9.54 -6.22 10.94
CA ARG A 134 9.08 -6.50 12.32
C ARG A 134 7.93 -5.59 12.76
N ARG A 135 7.97 -4.31 12.39
CA ARG A 135 6.91 -3.35 12.73
C ARG A 135 5.63 -3.63 11.95
N PHE A 136 5.73 -3.94 10.66
CA PHE A 136 4.59 -4.33 9.84
C PHE A 136 4.01 -5.67 10.29
N LEU A 137 4.84 -6.65 10.67
CA LEU A 137 4.37 -7.88 11.30
C LEU A 137 3.51 -7.58 12.54
N GLY A 138 4.00 -6.73 13.44
CA GLY A 138 3.27 -6.34 14.64
C GLY A 138 1.93 -5.67 14.36
N ILE A 139 1.88 -4.70 13.43
CA ILE A 139 0.62 -4.00 13.12
C ILE A 139 -0.38 -4.91 12.40
N PHE A 140 0.06 -5.83 11.53
CA PHE A 140 -0.84 -6.77 10.86
C PHE A 140 -1.45 -7.78 11.85
N ILE A 141 -0.65 -8.29 12.80
CA ILE A 141 -1.18 -9.15 13.86
C ILE A 141 -2.20 -8.38 14.71
N ALA A 142 -1.85 -7.16 15.14
CA ALA A 142 -2.74 -6.33 15.95
C ALA A 142 -4.05 -5.99 15.19
N ALA A 143 -3.96 -5.64 13.91
CA ALA A 143 -5.12 -5.37 13.06
C ALA A 143 -6.00 -6.60 12.85
N GLY A 144 -5.40 -7.78 12.62
CA GLY A 144 -6.12 -9.04 12.49
C GLY A 144 -6.88 -9.42 13.76
N ILE A 145 -6.23 -9.32 14.92
CA ILE A 145 -6.86 -9.59 16.22
C ILE A 145 -7.99 -8.59 16.48
N ALA A 146 -7.73 -7.29 16.29
CA ALA A 146 -8.74 -6.26 16.50
C ALA A 146 -9.94 -6.42 15.56
N ASN A 147 -9.72 -6.79 14.29
CA ASN A 147 -10.78 -7.05 13.33
C ASN A 147 -11.65 -8.24 13.75
N GLU A 148 -11.06 -9.35 14.18
CA GLU A 148 -11.83 -10.51 14.68
C GLU A 148 -12.61 -10.19 15.95
N LEU A 149 -12.03 -9.42 16.88
CA LEU A 149 -12.74 -8.97 18.07
C LEU A 149 -13.97 -8.14 17.70
N VAL A 150 -13.83 -7.17 16.79
CA VAL A 150 -14.97 -6.35 16.34
C VAL A 150 -15.98 -7.18 15.54
N ARG A 151 -15.52 -8.13 14.72
CA ARG A 151 -16.40 -9.05 13.95
C ARG A 151 -17.25 -9.93 14.87
N HIS A 152 -16.69 -10.39 15.99
CA HIS A 152 -17.39 -11.26 16.93
C HIS A 152 -18.24 -10.52 17.97
N LEU A 153 -17.78 -9.36 18.43
CA LEU A 153 -18.38 -8.64 19.56
C LEU A 153 -19.26 -7.46 19.12
N GLY A 154 -19.04 -6.92 17.91
CA GLY A 154 -19.67 -5.72 17.41
C GLY A 154 -20.74 -5.99 16.35
N SER A 155 -21.47 -4.93 16.02
CA SER A 155 -22.36 -4.88 14.86
C SER A 155 -21.60 -4.52 13.58
N VAL A 156 -22.29 -4.63 12.43
CA VAL A 156 -21.74 -4.16 11.13
C VAL A 156 -21.41 -2.66 11.18
N HIS A 157 -22.20 -1.88 11.90
CA HIS A 157 -21.93 -0.45 12.07
C HIS A 157 -20.63 -0.22 12.85
N ASP A 158 -20.45 -0.94 13.95
CA ASP A 158 -19.23 -0.86 14.77
C ASP A 158 -18.00 -1.26 13.95
N TRP A 159 -18.15 -2.28 13.09
CA TRP A 159 -17.09 -2.66 12.16
C TRP A 159 -16.76 -1.56 11.15
N VAL A 160 -17.74 -0.88 10.57
CA VAL A 160 -17.48 0.23 9.63
C VAL A 160 -16.73 1.37 10.33
N VAL A 161 -17.16 1.74 11.55
CA VAL A 161 -16.48 2.77 12.36
C VAL A 161 -15.06 2.32 12.71
N PHE A 162 -14.88 1.08 13.14
CA PHE A 162 -13.56 0.50 13.39
C PHE A 162 -12.67 0.57 12.15
N LYS A 163 -13.18 0.17 10.98
CA LYS A 163 -12.43 0.19 9.71
C LYS A 163 -12.00 1.61 9.34
N GLN A 164 -12.86 2.60 9.56
CA GLN A 164 -12.52 4.02 9.34
C GLN A 164 -11.36 4.46 10.23
N TRP A 165 -11.40 4.15 11.52
CA TRP A 165 -10.30 4.44 12.45
C TRP A 165 -9.03 3.67 12.11
N LEU A 166 -9.16 2.41 11.71
CA LEU A 166 -8.04 1.56 11.32
C LEU A 166 -7.29 2.17 10.13
N VAL A 167 -8.00 2.70 9.13
CA VAL A 167 -7.38 3.44 8.00
C VAL A 167 -6.54 4.60 8.49
N VAL A 168 -7.04 5.40 9.44
CA VAL A 168 -6.30 6.52 10.03
C VAL A 168 -5.05 6.01 10.77
N VAL A 169 -5.17 4.92 11.52
CA VAL A 169 -4.03 4.28 12.21
C VAL A 169 -2.96 3.83 11.21
N PHE A 170 -3.33 3.16 10.12
CA PHE A 170 -2.38 2.74 9.07
C PHE A 170 -1.70 3.92 8.39
N LEU A 171 -2.44 5.01 8.11
CA LEU A 171 -1.87 6.25 7.57
C LEU A 171 -0.84 6.86 8.51
N LEU A 172 -1.20 7.07 9.78
CA LEU A 172 -0.29 7.62 10.79
C LEU A 172 0.93 6.72 11.00
N PHE A 173 0.73 5.41 11.01
CA PHE A 173 1.80 4.42 11.10
C PHE A 173 2.74 4.51 9.90
N GLY A 174 2.20 4.64 8.67
CA GLY A 174 2.98 4.82 7.45
C GLY A 174 3.86 6.07 7.53
N PHE A 175 3.30 7.20 7.95
CA PHE A 175 4.09 8.42 8.19
C PHE A 175 5.15 8.24 9.27
N TYR A 176 4.84 7.52 10.35
CA TYR A 176 5.81 7.21 11.39
C TYR A 176 6.97 6.35 10.87
N GLN A 177 6.72 5.43 9.92
CA GLN A 177 7.77 4.62 9.31
C GLN A 177 8.73 5.42 8.42
N LEU A 178 8.35 6.61 7.94
CA LEU A 178 9.26 7.48 7.21
C LEU A 178 10.48 7.89 8.04
N ARG A 179 10.39 7.89 9.38
CA ARG A 179 11.56 8.11 10.24
C ARG A 179 12.56 6.96 10.19
N VAL A 180 12.08 5.72 10.06
CA VAL A 180 12.96 4.56 9.95
C VAL A 180 13.67 4.57 8.60
N THR A 181 12.92 4.81 7.52
CA THR A 181 13.47 4.86 6.17
C THR A 181 14.47 6.01 6.02
N SER A 182 14.20 7.19 6.58
CA SER A 182 15.13 8.31 6.56
C SER A 182 16.42 8.03 7.33
N SER A 183 16.32 7.32 8.47
CA SER A 183 17.47 7.04 9.33
C SER A 183 18.36 5.92 8.80
N HIS A 184 17.83 5.02 7.98
CA HIS A 184 18.54 3.86 7.43
C HIS A 184 18.75 3.96 5.91
N ARG A 185 18.66 5.16 5.34
CA ARG A 185 18.81 5.41 3.91
C ARG A 185 20.24 5.14 3.44
N THR A 186 20.38 4.64 2.21
CA THR A 186 21.68 4.52 1.53
C THR A 186 22.02 5.79 0.75
N GLU A 187 23.21 5.86 0.15
CA GLU A 187 23.65 7.04 -0.62
C GLU A 187 22.80 7.31 -1.88
N GLU A 188 22.17 6.27 -2.44
CA GLU A 188 21.30 6.36 -3.62
C GLU A 188 19.90 6.94 -3.31
N ALA A 189 19.59 7.16 -2.04
CA ALA A 189 18.26 7.49 -1.53
C ALA A 189 18.10 8.97 -1.15
N ASP A 190 16.93 9.51 -1.45
CA ASP A 190 16.51 10.86 -1.02
C ASP A 190 16.35 10.95 0.52
N ARG A 191 16.11 12.15 1.05
CA ARG A 191 15.95 12.45 2.48
C ARG A 191 14.96 11.52 3.21
N PHE A 192 13.94 11.03 2.51
CA PHE A 192 12.93 10.12 3.05
C PHE A 192 13.25 8.61 2.91
N GLY A 193 14.42 8.25 2.38
CA GLY A 193 14.80 6.85 2.08
C GLY A 193 14.17 6.31 0.79
N LEU A 194 13.57 7.18 -0.01
CA LEU A 194 12.98 6.86 -1.31
C LEU A 194 14.07 6.81 -2.38
N ARG A 195 13.96 5.87 -3.31
CA ARG A 195 14.90 5.74 -4.43
C ARG A 195 14.77 6.98 -5.33
N SER A 196 15.87 7.72 -5.49
CA SER A 196 15.87 8.94 -6.31
C SER A 196 15.88 8.61 -7.81
N GLN A 197 15.09 9.33 -8.61
CA GLN A 197 15.16 9.24 -10.08
C GLN A 197 16.49 9.84 -10.61
N GLU A 198 17.06 10.81 -9.89
CA GLU A 198 18.35 11.45 -10.24
C GLU A 198 19.54 10.46 -10.26
N PHE A 199 19.51 9.41 -9.44
CA PHE A 199 20.55 8.38 -9.47
C PHE A 199 20.39 7.46 -10.69
N ARG A 200 19.14 7.15 -11.08
CA ARG A 200 18.84 6.39 -12.29
C ARG A 200 19.30 7.14 -13.54
N GLU A 201 19.08 8.45 -13.60
CA GLU A 201 19.58 9.31 -14.70
C GLU A 201 21.11 9.42 -14.68
N ARG A 202 21.75 9.59 -13.51
CA ARG A 202 23.23 9.61 -13.39
C ARG A 202 23.89 8.31 -13.84
N ILE A 203 23.35 7.15 -13.46
CA ILE A 203 23.86 5.85 -13.94
C ILE A 203 23.70 5.73 -15.44
N VAL A 204 22.57 6.15 -16.01
CA VAL A 204 22.37 6.10 -17.46
C VAL A 204 23.39 6.98 -18.18
N ILE A 205 23.64 8.20 -17.69
CA ILE A 205 24.65 9.10 -18.27
C ILE A 205 26.06 8.53 -18.13
N GLU A 206 26.42 7.95 -16.97
CA GLU A 206 27.76 7.41 -16.77
C GLU A 206 28.01 6.08 -17.51
N VAL A 207 26.96 5.28 -17.72
CA VAL A 207 27.03 4.10 -18.59
C VAL A 207 27.14 4.53 -20.05
N ASP A 208 26.35 5.52 -20.48
CA ASP A 208 26.38 6.08 -21.85
C ASP A 208 27.76 6.67 -22.19
N ASP A 209 28.34 7.46 -21.29
CA ASP A 209 29.70 8.03 -21.44
C ASP A 209 30.80 6.94 -21.50
N LYS A 210 30.61 5.81 -20.82
CA LYS A 210 31.54 4.66 -20.88
C LYS A 210 31.34 3.79 -22.13
N THR A 211 30.13 3.73 -22.68
CA THR A 211 29.82 2.96 -23.91
C THR A 211 30.04 3.76 -25.20
N HIS A 212 29.93 5.09 -25.11
CA HIS A 212 30.19 6.04 -26.18
C HIS A 212 31.10 7.15 -25.62
N PRO A 213 32.40 6.87 -25.39
CA PRO A 213 33.33 7.92 -25.02
C PRO A 213 33.28 8.92 -26.16
N HIS A 214 32.76 10.12 -25.89
CA HIS A 214 32.78 11.20 -26.87
C HIS A 214 34.23 11.34 -27.34
N SER A 215 34.49 10.93 -28.58
CA SER A 215 35.75 11.20 -29.25
C SER A 215 35.88 12.71 -29.26
N LYS A 216 36.69 13.24 -28.34
CA LYS A 216 37.23 14.57 -28.46
C LYS A 216 38.06 14.56 -29.73
N CYS A 217 37.44 14.93 -30.84
CA CYS A 217 38.15 15.41 -32.00
C CYS A 217 38.62 16.81 -31.62
N ASP A 218 39.90 16.90 -31.28
CA ASP A 218 40.70 18.11 -31.45
C ASP A 218 40.73 18.53 -32.94
#